data_AF-A0A3R9J0S1-F1
#
_entry.id   AF-A0A3R9J0S1-F1
#
_cell.length_a   1.000
_cell.length_b   1.000
_cell.length_c   1.000
_cell.angle_alpha   90.00
_cell.angle_beta   90.00
_cell.angle_gamma   90.00
#
_symmetry.space_group_name_H-M   'P 1'
#
loop_
_entity.id
_entity.type
_entity.pdbx_description
1 polymer ?
#
loop_
_entity_poly.entity_id
_entity_poly.type
_entity_poly.pdbx_seq_one_letter_code
_entity_poly.pdbx_strand_id
1 'polypeptide(L)'
;MASKENAERKELHRKIWAIADDVRGAVDGWDFKQYILGILFYRFISEHMADYFDRAEHEAGDLEFRYADLSDQEAEQDFKPGTVEDKGFFILPSQLFENVVKNAS
;
A
#
# COMPACT_ATOMS: atom_id res chain seq x y z
N MET A 1 25.12 -10.59 -6.40
CA MET A 1 23.90 -10.03 -5.78
C MET A 1 23.61 -8.59 -6.24
N ALA A 2 24.59 -7.67 -6.30
CA ALA A 2 24.38 -6.26 -6.72
C ALA A 2 23.80 -6.03 -8.15
N SER A 3 23.87 -7.03 -9.05
CA SER A 3 23.34 -6.92 -10.41
C SER A 3 21.82 -7.11 -10.50
N LYS A 4 21.21 -7.83 -9.54
CA LYS A 4 19.78 -8.16 -9.57
C LYS A 4 18.94 -6.99 -9.06
N GLU A 5 19.36 -6.41 -7.93
CA GLU A 5 18.76 -5.20 -7.35
C GLU A 5 18.82 -3.99 -8.29
N ASN A 6 19.94 -3.81 -9.01
CA ASN A 6 20.07 -2.76 -10.02
C ASN A 6 19.14 -2.99 -11.24
N ALA A 7 18.90 -4.26 -11.60
CA ALA A 7 17.99 -4.60 -12.68
C ALA A 7 16.52 -4.36 -12.27
N GLU A 8 16.14 -4.76 -11.06
CA GLU A 8 14.81 -4.53 -10.48
C GLU A 8 14.52 -3.04 -10.32
N ARG A 9 15.47 -2.24 -9.82
CA ARG A 9 15.35 -0.77 -9.79
C ARG A 9 15.19 -0.15 -11.17
N LYS A 10 15.92 -0.63 -12.18
CA LYS A 10 15.76 -0.14 -13.56
C LYS A 10 14.41 -0.51 -14.15
N GLU A 11 13.92 -1.71 -13.88
CA GLU A 11 12.61 -2.16 -14.35
C GLU A 11 11.48 -1.38 -13.69
N LEU A 12 11.57 -1.16 -12.37
CA LEU A 12 10.66 -0.31 -11.62
C LEU A 12 10.64 1.12 -12.17
N HIS A 13 11.81 1.75 -12.35
CA HIS A 13 11.89 3.08 -12.95
C HIS A 13 11.31 3.13 -14.36
N ARG A 14 11.52 2.09 -15.18
CA ARG A 14 10.98 2.01 -16.54
C ARG A 14 9.46 1.90 -16.54
N LYS A 15 8.89 1.10 -15.62
CA LYS A 15 7.43 0.97 -15.44
C LYS A 15 6.81 2.29 -14.95
N ILE A 16 7.43 2.96 -13.98
CA ILE A 16 6.99 4.28 -13.51
C ILE A 16 7.01 5.31 -14.66
N TRP A 17 8.08 5.31 -15.47
CA TRP A 17 8.17 6.19 -16.64
C TRP A 17 7.13 5.89 -17.72
N ALA A 18 6.84 4.62 -17.98
CA ALA A 18 5.81 4.24 -18.96
C ALA A 18 4.41 4.68 -18.50
N ILE A 19 4.08 4.47 -17.22
CA ILE A 19 2.83 4.98 -16.62
C ILE A 19 2.77 6.51 -16.72
N ALA A 20 3.91 7.18 -16.53
CA ALA A 20 3.98 8.62 -16.66
C ALA A 20 3.75 9.12 -18.08
N ASP A 21 4.29 8.45 -19.10
CA ASP A 21 4.05 8.81 -20.50
C ASP A 21 2.58 8.61 -20.90
N ASP A 22 1.92 7.55 -20.43
CA ASP A 22 0.51 7.28 -20.72
C ASP A 22 -0.44 8.34 -20.12
N VAL A 23 -0.10 8.93 -18.98
CA VAL A 23 -0.98 9.89 -18.27
C VAL A 23 -0.67 11.35 -18.63
N ARG A 24 0.55 11.66 -19.13
CA ARG A 24 0.99 13.03 -19.45
C ARG A 24 0.26 13.67 -20.62
N GLY A 25 -0.46 12.89 -21.43
CA GLY A 25 -1.33 13.40 -22.48
C GLY A 25 -2.68 13.93 -21.99
N ALA A 26 -3.10 13.58 -20.77
CA ALA A 26 -4.42 13.92 -20.21
C ALA A 26 -4.36 14.90 -19.02
N VAL A 27 -3.19 15.08 -18.40
CA VAL A 27 -3.00 15.86 -17.16
C VAL A 27 -1.70 16.69 -17.25
N ASP A 28 -1.74 17.94 -16.79
CA ASP A 28 -0.56 18.81 -16.74
C ASP A 28 0.56 18.19 -15.88
N GLY A 29 1.83 18.41 -16.26
CA GLY A 29 2.98 17.74 -15.64
C GLY A 29 3.14 18.05 -14.14
N TRP A 30 2.59 19.17 -13.67
CA TRP A 30 2.51 19.52 -12.26
C TRP A 30 1.50 18.64 -11.51
N ASP A 31 0.29 18.52 -12.04
CA ASP A 31 -0.80 17.73 -11.46
C ASP A 31 -0.45 16.25 -11.44
N PHE A 32 0.17 15.75 -12.51
CA PHE A 32 0.66 14.37 -12.59
C PHE A 32 1.59 14.01 -11.42
N LYS A 33 2.49 14.92 -11.04
CA LYS A 33 3.41 14.70 -9.92
C LYS A 33 2.67 14.59 -8.59
N GLN A 34 1.67 15.44 -8.35
CA GLN A 34 0.89 15.40 -7.10
C GLN A 34 0.03 14.13 -7.03
N TYR A 35 -0.65 13.75 -8.12
CA TYR A 35 -1.47 12.54 -8.15
C TYR A 35 -0.62 11.27 -7.97
N ILE A 36 0.49 11.15 -8.70
CA ILE A 36 1.34 9.97 -8.58
C ILE A 36 2.03 9.88 -7.23
N LEU A 37 2.58 10.97 -6.69
CA LEU A 37 3.17 10.90 -5.35
C LEU A 37 2.13 10.55 -4.28
N GLY A 38 0.92 11.13 -4.36
CA GLY A 38 -0.16 10.82 -3.43
C GLY A 38 -0.56 9.34 -3.49
N ILE A 39 -0.73 8.79 -4.70
CA ILE A 39 -1.11 7.39 -4.90
C ILE A 39 0.02 6.44 -4.48
N LEU A 40 1.28 6.76 -4.79
CA LEU A 40 2.43 5.97 -4.36
C LEU A 40 2.59 5.99 -2.84
N PHE A 41 2.38 7.15 -2.22
CA PHE A 41 2.40 7.28 -0.77
C PHE A 41 1.28 6.47 -0.13
N TYR A 42 0.05 6.58 -0.64
CA TYR A 42 -1.10 5.81 -0.17
C TYR A 42 -0.87 4.29 -0.29
N ARG A 43 -0.34 3.84 -1.44
CA ARG A 43 0.07 2.44 -1.62
C ARG A 43 1.11 2.03 -0.57
N PHE A 44 2.14 2.84 -0.36
CA PHE A 44 3.20 2.55 0.60
C PHE A 44 2.67 2.40 2.03
N ILE A 45 1.86 3.35 2.51
CA ILE A 45 1.33 3.29 3.88
C ILE A 45 0.31 2.15 4.03
N SER A 46 -0.42 1.80 2.97
CA SER A 46 -1.35 0.68 2.97
C SER A 46 -0.63 -0.66 3.08
N GLU A 47 0.37 -0.91 2.22
CA GLU A 47 1.16 -2.14 2.25
C GLU A 47 1.89 -2.26 3.59
N HIS A 48 2.47 -1.17 4.10
CA HIS A 48 3.15 -1.17 5.39
C HIS A 48 2.22 -1.46 6.58
N MET A 49 0.97 -1.00 6.54
CA MET A 49 -0.02 -1.29 7.60
C MET A 49 -0.44 -2.76 7.59
N ALA A 50 -0.75 -3.32 6.42
CA ALA A 50 -1.09 -4.73 6.29
C ALA A 50 0.07 -5.62 6.75
N ASP A 51 1.29 -5.36 6.25
CA ASP A 51 2.51 -6.07 6.66
C ASP A 51 2.75 -6.01 8.17
N TYR A 52 2.42 -4.89 8.81
CA TYR A 52 2.63 -4.71 10.24
C TYR A 52 1.75 -5.66 11.07
N PHE A 53 0.47 -5.75 10.73
CA PHE A 53 -0.45 -6.67 11.42
C PHE A 53 -0.22 -8.12 11.04
N ASP A 54 0.03 -8.40 9.75
CA ASP A 54 0.34 -9.75 9.29
C ASP A 54 1.54 -10.32 10.05
N ARG A 55 2.62 -9.55 10.19
CA ARG A 55 3.79 -9.98 10.96
C ARG A 55 3.49 -10.20 12.44
N ALA A 56 2.71 -9.33 13.06
CA ALA A 56 2.37 -9.46 14.47
C ALA A 56 1.58 -10.76 14.75
N GLU A 57 0.58 -11.07 13.92
CA GLU A 57 -0.22 -12.30 14.05
C GLU A 57 0.58 -13.56 13.67
N HIS A 58 1.45 -13.46 12.66
CA HIS A 58 2.34 -14.57 12.28
C HIS A 58 3.35 -14.89 13.39
N GLU A 59 3.86 -13.88 14.07
CA GLU A 59 4.72 -14.03 15.25
C GLU A 59 3.96 -14.60 16.46
N ALA A 60 2.65 -14.31 16.58
CA ALA A 60 1.76 -14.89 17.58
C ALA A 60 1.33 -16.33 17.26
N GLY A 61 1.53 -16.79 16.01
CA GLY A 61 1.39 -18.18 15.59
C GLY A 61 0.35 -18.44 14.51
N ASP A 62 -0.38 -17.42 14.04
CA ASP A 62 -1.32 -17.56 12.92
C ASP A 62 -0.65 -17.17 11.60
N LEU A 63 0.08 -18.10 11.00
CA LEU A 63 0.85 -17.86 9.76
C LEU A 63 -0.01 -17.60 8.51
N GLU A 64 -1.30 -17.92 8.56
CA GLU A 64 -2.23 -17.74 7.45
C GLU A 64 -3.04 -16.44 7.58
N PHE A 65 -2.86 -15.71 8.69
CA PHE A 65 -3.55 -14.45 8.91
C PHE A 65 -3.22 -13.43 7.82
N ARG A 66 -4.26 -12.73 7.35
CA ARG A 66 -4.15 -11.59 6.45
C ARG A 66 -5.09 -10.48 6.90
N TYR A 67 -4.51 -9.37 7.34
CA TYR A 67 -5.24 -8.18 7.76
C TYR A 67 -6.19 -7.66 6.67
N ALA A 68 -5.77 -7.77 5.41
CA ALA A 68 -6.57 -7.31 4.28
C ALA A 68 -7.87 -8.08 4.04
N ASP A 69 -7.99 -9.28 4.60
CA ASP A 69 -9.17 -10.13 4.46
C ASP A 69 -10.18 -9.94 5.62
N LEU A 70 -9.83 -9.14 6.64
CA LEU A 70 -10.72 -8.80 7.75
C LEU A 70 -11.85 -7.86 7.35
N SER A 71 -12.93 -7.87 8.14
CA SER A 71 -13.94 -6.82 8.05
C SER A 71 -13.44 -5.53 8.72
N ASP A 72 -13.95 -4.39 8.25
CA ASP A 72 -13.67 -3.09 8.86
C ASP A 72 -14.09 -3.07 10.34
N GLN A 73 -15.17 -3.77 10.69
CA GLN A 73 -15.65 -3.82 12.07
C GLN A 73 -14.66 -4.54 13.00
N GLU A 74 -14.14 -5.70 12.58
CA GLU A 74 -13.10 -6.43 13.34
C GLU A 74 -11.83 -5.59 13.46
N ALA A 75 -11.40 -4.94 12.36
CA ALA A 75 -10.25 -4.05 12.37
C ALA A 75 -10.41 -2.87 13.34
N GLU A 76 -11.60 -2.26 13.40
CA GLU A 76 -11.88 -1.16 14.34
C GLU A 76 -11.90 -1.59 15.80
N GLN A 77 -12.34 -2.82 16.08
CA GLN A 77 -12.45 -3.33 17.43
C GLN A 77 -11.11 -3.83 17.97
N ASP A 78 -10.38 -4.60 17.16
CA ASP A 78 -9.25 -5.39 17.65
C ASP A 78 -7.89 -4.79 17.28
N PHE A 79 -7.81 -3.99 16.20
CA PHE A 79 -6.53 -3.52 15.64
C PHE A 79 -6.33 -2.01 15.68
N LYS A 80 -7.42 -1.23 15.70
CA LYS A 80 -7.36 0.24 15.79
C LYS A 80 -6.89 0.75 17.16
N PRO A 81 -7.32 0.16 18.30
CA PRO A 81 -6.78 0.55 19.60
C PRO A 81 -5.26 0.30 19.68
N GLY A 82 -4.49 1.24 20.21
CA GLY A 82 -3.02 1.14 20.29
C GLY A 82 -2.29 1.53 19.00
N THR A 83 -2.76 1.08 17.83
CA THR A 83 -2.08 1.40 16.55
C THR A 83 -2.02 2.89 16.24
N VAL A 84 -3.09 3.63 16.57
CA VAL A 84 -3.11 5.10 16.37
C VAL A 84 -2.06 5.80 17.25
N GLU A 85 -1.81 5.28 18.46
CA GLU A 85 -0.79 5.83 19.36
C GLU A 85 0.63 5.51 18.89
N ASP A 86 0.84 4.29 18.35
CA ASP A 86 2.15 3.82 17.92
C ASP A 86 2.58 4.33 16.53
N LYS A 87 1.63 4.45 15.60
CA LYS A 87 1.90 4.79 14.19
C LYS A 87 1.40 6.16 13.78
N GLY A 88 0.46 6.75 14.51
CA GLY A 88 -0.16 8.04 14.18
C GLY A 88 -1.20 7.98 13.05
N PHE A 89 -1.46 6.80 12.47
CA PHE A 89 -2.49 6.58 11.46
C PHE A 89 -3.01 5.14 11.53
N PHE A 90 -4.18 4.91 10.91
CA PHE A 90 -4.80 3.60 10.80
C PHE A 90 -5.57 3.52 9.47
N ILE A 91 -5.52 2.38 8.78
CA ILE A 91 -6.17 2.16 7.50
C ILE A 91 -7.04 0.91 7.64
N LEU A 92 -8.33 1.05 7.34
CA LEU A 92 -9.27 -0.07 7.37
C LEU A 92 -8.98 -1.07 6.24
N PRO A 93 -9.29 -2.36 6.41
CA PRO A 93 -9.16 -3.36 5.35
C PRO A 93 -9.80 -2.89 4.04
N SER A 94 -11.03 -2.37 4.06
CA SER A 94 -11.71 -1.86 2.85
C SER A 94 -10.98 -0.69 2.17
N GLN A 95 -10.16 0.04 2.93
CA GLN A 95 -9.38 1.20 2.51
C GLN A 95 -7.93 0.84 2.21
N LEU A 96 -7.54 -0.43 2.22
CA LEU A 96 -6.22 -0.83 1.73
C LEU A 96 -6.16 -0.67 0.22
N PHE A 97 -5.00 -0.30 -0.30
CA PHE A 97 -4.74 -0.11 -1.72
C PHE A 97 -5.17 -1.34 -2.54
N GLU A 98 -4.86 -2.56 -2.06
CA GLU A 98 -5.26 -3.79 -2.74
C GLU A 98 -6.78 -3.94 -2.85
N ASN A 99 -7.52 -3.59 -1.79
CA ASN A 99 -8.97 -3.73 -1.72
C ASN A 99 -9.68 -2.61 -2.48
N VAL A 100 -9.16 -1.39 -2.45
CA VAL A 100 -9.65 -0.29 -3.30
C VAL A 100 -9.46 -0.64 -4.77
N VAL A 101 -8.28 -1.15 -5.18
CA VAL A 101 -8.04 -1.58 -6.57
C VAL A 101 -8.96 -2.73 -6.97
N LYS A 102 -9.16 -3.72 -6.09
CA LYS A 102 -10.09 -4.83 -6.32
C LYS A 102 -11.53 -4.38 -6.54
N ASN A 103 -11.95 -3.29 -5.88
CA ASN A 103 -13.31 -2.74 -5.97
C ASN A 103 -13.48 -1.65 -7.05
N ALA A 104 -12.42 -1.24 -7.73
CA ALA A 104 -12.45 -0.16 -8.74
C ALA A 104 -12.92 -0.62 -10.14
N SER A 105 -13.39 -1.87 -10.27
CA SER A 105 -13.81 -2.51 -11.53
C SER A 105 -15.29 -2.32 -11.82
#